data_AF-A0A0Q6XA05-F1
#
_entry.id   AF-A0A0Q6XA05-F1
#
_cell.length_a   1.000
_cell.length_b   1.000
_cell.length_c   1.000
_cell.angle_alpha   90.00
_cell.angle_beta   90.00
_cell.angle_gamma   90.00
#
_symmetry.space_group_name_H-M   'P 1'
#
loop_
_entity.id
_entity.type
_entity.pdbx_description
1 polymer ?
#
loop_
_entity_poly.entity_id
_entity_poly.type
_entity_poly.pdbx_seq_one_letter_code
_entity_poly.pdbx_strand_id
1 'polypeptide(L)'
;MNDQSLEAIATAAQPEANLLTPTLGAPFAGGHYGGRVRVGEAILAIAWAPKALGETRLPWMPRPCFVLGCGSLGDSTANTRALAAVGSPLGAWAGALRIAGHADWVVPARDVLELAYRHFKPTRTDNFADGIDGTNGTSVPGGGAYARKFPQVTQAAAFAPGGPEAFEETWYWSSTQYAEAHAKGQGFDTGEQLDCGKKYPGLVRAVRLVRLNR
;
A
#
# COMPACT_ATOMS: atom_id res chain seq x y z
N MET A 1 -17.31 -0.30 64.53
CA MET A 1 -18.43 -1.03 63.88
C MET A 1 -18.85 -0.20 62.69
N ASN A 2 -18.58 -0.75 61.51
CA ASN A 2 -19.00 -0.38 60.15
C ASN A 2 -18.51 0.99 59.65
N ASP A 3 -17.46 1.04 58.83
CA ASP A 3 -17.34 0.54 57.45
C ASP A 3 -18.28 1.29 56.49
N GLN A 4 -17.70 2.23 55.76
CA GLN A 4 -17.92 2.39 54.32
C GLN A 4 -16.82 3.27 53.73
N SER A 5 -15.77 2.60 53.26
CA SER A 5 -14.79 3.09 52.32
C SER A 5 -15.44 3.39 50.96
N LEU A 6 -15.53 4.66 50.58
CA LEU A 6 -15.69 5.08 49.19
C LEU A 6 -14.32 5.42 48.63
N GLU A 7 -13.59 4.38 48.23
CA GLU A 7 -12.41 4.57 47.37
C GLU A 7 -12.89 5.02 46.00
N ALA A 8 -12.64 6.28 45.68
CA ALA A 8 -12.73 6.77 44.32
C ALA A 8 -11.67 6.04 43.50
N ILE A 9 -12.09 5.06 42.70
CA ILE A 9 -11.26 4.45 41.66
C ILE A 9 -10.96 5.56 40.66
N ALA A 10 -9.81 6.19 40.81
CA ALA A 10 -9.21 7.02 39.79
C ALA A 10 -8.81 6.08 38.64
N THR A 11 -9.73 5.83 37.72
CA THR A 11 -9.39 5.29 36.41
C THR A 11 -8.47 6.31 35.77
N ALA A 12 -7.17 5.99 35.71
CA ALA A 12 -6.24 6.74 34.90
C ALA A 12 -6.76 6.66 33.45
N ALA A 13 -7.40 7.73 32.99
CA ALA A 13 -7.67 7.90 31.58
C ALA A 13 -6.30 7.86 30.88
N GLN A 14 -6.07 6.79 30.12
CA GLN A 14 -4.97 6.75 29.17
C GLN A 14 -5.13 7.99 28.29
N PRO A 15 -4.06 8.75 28.00
CA PRO A 15 -4.21 9.91 27.15
C PRO A 15 -4.73 9.42 25.81
N GLU A 16 -5.96 9.82 25.46
CA GLU A 16 -6.48 9.70 24.10
C GLU A 16 -5.45 10.39 23.21
N ALA A 17 -4.64 9.60 22.53
CA ALA A 17 -3.64 10.10 21.62
C ALA A 17 -4.40 10.86 20.53
N ASN A 18 -4.36 12.18 20.62
CA ASN A 18 -4.86 13.11 19.62
C ASN A 18 -4.34 12.64 18.24
N LEU A 19 -5.20 12.00 17.44
CA LEU A 19 -4.86 11.28 16.21
C LEU A 19 -4.52 12.28 15.09
N LEU A 20 -3.38 12.96 15.20
CA LEU A 20 -2.78 13.66 14.08
C LEU A 20 -2.47 12.60 13.01
N THR A 21 -3.19 12.65 11.90
CA THR A 21 -2.88 11.82 10.75
C THR A 21 -1.45 12.17 10.30
N PRO A 22 -0.51 11.21 10.23
CA PRO A 22 0.86 11.52 9.85
C PRO A 22 0.93 12.20 8.48
N THR A 23 1.92 13.06 8.29
CA THR A 23 2.18 13.68 6.99
C THR A 23 2.59 12.61 5.97
N LEU A 24 2.12 12.72 4.73
CA LEU A 24 2.51 11.81 3.64
C LEU A 24 4.04 11.77 3.51
N GLY A 25 4.60 10.56 3.47
CA GLY A 25 6.03 10.32 3.37
C GLY A 25 6.81 10.48 4.68
N ALA A 26 6.18 10.88 5.79
CA ALA A 26 6.84 10.92 7.09
C ALA A 26 7.10 9.51 7.64
N PRO A 27 8.12 9.30 8.49
CA PRO A 27 8.39 8.03 9.15
C PRO A 27 7.15 7.50 9.90
N PHE A 28 6.77 6.25 9.64
CA PHE A 28 5.59 5.63 10.22
C PHE A 28 5.72 4.09 10.19
N ALA A 29 5.57 3.47 11.37
CA ALA A 29 5.50 2.01 11.53
C ALA A 29 6.61 1.22 10.79
N GLY A 30 7.86 1.68 10.90
CA GLY A 30 9.04 1.08 10.27
C GLY A 30 9.22 1.40 8.78
N GLY A 31 8.37 2.24 8.22
CA GLY A 31 8.43 2.73 6.85
C GLY A 31 7.98 4.19 6.76
N HIS A 32 7.23 4.52 5.71
CA HIS A 32 6.74 5.87 5.43
C HIS A 32 5.23 5.90 5.26
N TYR A 33 4.56 6.87 5.88
CA TYR A 33 3.11 6.96 5.85
C TYR A 33 2.59 7.26 4.44
N GLY A 34 1.69 6.41 3.93
CA GLY A 34 1.19 6.45 2.55
C GLY A 34 -0.28 6.82 2.39
N GLY A 35 -0.97 7.20 3.46
CA GLY A 35 -2.42 7.42 3.46
C GLY A 35 -3.18 6.28 4.13
N ARG A 36 -4.48 6.16 3.81
CA ARG A 36 -5.40 5.21 4.45
C ARG A 36 -6.27 4.50 3.45
N VAL A 37 -6.61 3.27 3.77
CA VAL A 37 -7.58 2.45 3.04
C VAL A 37 -8.60 1.83 3.98
N ARG A 38 -9.79 1.55 3.46
CA ARG A 38 -10.84 0.80 4.10
C ARG A 38 -10.83 -0.63 3.57
N VAL A 39 -10.74 -1.59 4.47
CA VAL A 39 -10.84 -3.02 4.19
C VAL A 39 -11.91 -3.59 5.12
N GLY A 40 -13.05 -3.98 4.55
CA GLY A 40 -14.26 -4.26 5.33
C GLY A 40 -14.66 -3.04 6.17
N GLU A 41 -14.85 -3.25 7.48
CA GLU A 41 -15.19 -2.17 8.43
C GLU A 41 -13.96 -1.43 9.00
N ALA A 42 -12.75 -1.91 8.71
CA ALA A 42 -11.52 -1.35 9.27
C ALA A 42 -10.95 -0.25 8.38
N ILE A 43 -10.49 0.84 9.00
CA ILE A 43 -9.61 1.83 8.37
C ILE A 43 -8.17 1.52 8.78
N LEU A 44 -7.32 1.31 7.79
CA LEU A 44 -5.92 0.95 7.96
C LEU A 44 -5.04 2.06 7.37
N ALA A 45 -4.01 2.46 8.11
CA ALA A 45 -2.92 3.30 7.61
C ALA A 45 -1.91 2.47 6.82
N ILE A 46 -1.40 3.05 5.74
CA ILE A 46 -0.37 2.42 4.90
C ILE A 46 1.00 2.87 5.39
N ALA A 47 1.89 1.92 5.62
CA ALA A 47 3.33 2.16 5.77
C ALA A 47 4.06 1.56 4.57
N TRP A 48 4.64 2.40 3.71
CA TRP A 48 5.52 1.97 2.61
C TRP A 48 6.87 1.56 3.17
N ALA A 49 7.36 0.37 2.81
CA ALA A 49 8.68 -0.08 3.23
C ALA A 49 9.75 0.91 2.73
N PRO A 50 10.84 1.12 3.50
CA PRO A 50 12.00 1.85 2.99
C PRO A 50 12.50 1.21 1.70
N LYS A 51 12.72 2.01 0.65
CA LYS A 51 13.07 1.54 -0.70
C LYS A 51 14.21 0.53 -0.68
N ALA A 52 15.29 0.87 0.03
CA ALA A 52 16.51 0.05 0.09
C ALA A 52 16.31 -1.34 0.71
N LEU A 53 15.23 -1.56 1.47
CA LEU A 53 15.01 -2.80 2.24
C LEU A 53 13.77 -3.58 1.77
N GLY A 54 12.78 -2.91 1.19
CA GLY A 54 11.48 -3.49 0.87
C GLY A 54 11.04 -3.29 -0.58
N GLU A 55 11.99 -3.08 -1.49
CA GLU A 55 11.74 -3.07 -2.93
C GLU A 55 12.42 -4.26 -3.62
N THR A 56 11.73 -4.85 -4.61
CA THR A 56 12.29 -5.94 -5.41
C THR A 56 11.78 -5.87 -6.84
N ARG A 57 12.39 -6.67 -7.73
CA ARG A 57 11.92 -6.91 -9.10
C ARG A 57 11.73 -8.40 -9.31
N LEU A 58 10.48 -8.86 -9.37
CA LEU A 58 10.14 -10.28 -9.52
C LEU A 58 8.91 -10.44 -10.41
N PRO A 59 8.71 -11.62 -11.03
CA PRO A 59 7.45 -11.93 -11.70
C PRO A 59 6.34 -12.12 -10.67
N TRP A 60 5.11 -11.76 -11.05
CA TRP A 60 3.92 -11.98 -10.22
C TRP A 60 3.68 -13.49 -9.99
N MET A 61 3.79 -14.27 -11.06
CA MET A 61 3.86 -15.72 -11.06
C MET A 61 4.75 -16.19 -12.21
N PRO A 62 5.52 -17.28 -12.04
CA PRO A 62 6.41 -17.79 -13.10
C PRO A 62 5.66 -18.42 -14.27
N ARG A 63 4.34 -18.61 -14.15
CA ARG A 63 3.45 -19.21 -15.16
C ARG A 63 2.05 -18.62 -15.07
N PRO A 64 1.24 -18.70 -16.14
CA PRO A 64 -0.21 -18.51 -16.03
C PRO A 64 -0.77 -19.43 -14.95
N CYS A 65 -1.51 -18.84 -14.02
CA CYS A 65 -2.14 -19.54 -12.92
C CYS A 65 -3.22 -18.64 -12.33
N PHE A 66 -4.45 -19.13 -12.27
CA PHE A 66 -5.48 -18.49 -11.48
C PHE A 66 -5.24 -18.80 -10.01
N VAL A 67 -5.05 -17.76 -9.20
CA VAL A 67 -4.84 -17.86 -7.75
C VAL A 67 -6.12 -17.43 -7.05
N LEU A 68 -6.81 -18.39 -6.45
CA LEU A 68 -8.02 -18.12 -5.66
C LEU A 68 -7.67 -17.21 -4.47
N GLY A 69 -8.47 -16.18 -4.22
CA GLY A 69 -8.26 -15.24 -3.11
C GLY A 69 -7.32 -14.06 -3.40
N CYS A 70 -6.80 -13.92 -4.63
CA CYS A 70 -5.98 -12.76 -5.04
C CYS A 70 -6.77 -11.66 -5.77
N GLY A 71 -8.10 -11.66 -5.71
CA GLY A 71 -8.95 -10.74 -6.47
C GLY A 71 -9.24 -9.40 -5.80
N SER A 72 -8.81 -9.20 -4.55
CA SER A 72 -9.19 -7.98 -3.80
C SER A 72 -8.46 -6.75 -4.33
N LEU A 73 -9.17 -5.62 -4.45
CA LEU A 73 -8.56 -4.34 -4.82
C LEU A 73 -7.88 -3.64 -3.64
N GLY A 74 -8.38 -3.84 -2.41
CA GLY A 74 -7.88 -3.15 -1.21
C GLY A 74 -7.23 -4.06 -0.16
N ASP A 75 -7.50 -5.36 -0.16
CA ASP A 75 -6.99 -6.30 0.85
C ASP A 75 -5.64 -6.92 0.43
N SER A 76 -4.57 -6.14 0.63
CA SER A 76 -3.18 -6.57 0.39
C SER A 76 -2.80 -7.82 1.17
N THR A 77 -3.34 -7.99 2.38
CA THR A 77 -3.00 -9.10 3.28
C THR A 77 -3.60 -10.41 2.77
N ALA A 78 -4.89 -10.41 2.43
CA ALA A 78 -5.55 -11.59 1.87
C ALA A 78 -4.89 -12.02 0.54
N ASN A 79 -4.66 -11.08 -0.37
CA ASN A 79 -4.01 -11.37 -1.65
C ASN A 79 -2.60 -11.94 -1.44
N THR A 80 -1.78 -11.32 -0.59
CA THR A 80 -0.40 -11.77 -0.37
C THR A 80 -0.34 -13.16 0.27
N ARG A 81 -1.25 -13.47 1.21
CA ARG A 81 -1.36 -14.81 1.78
C ARG A 81 -1.73 -15.85 0.72
N ALA A 82 -2.68 -15.54 -0.16
CA ALA A 82 -3.07 -16.42 -1.25
C ALA A 82 -1.91 -16.63 -2.25
N LEU A 83 -1.17 -15.57 -2.59
CA LEU A 83 0.06 -15.67 -3.39
C LEU A 83 1.11 -16.58 -2.75
N ALA A 84 1.37 -16.40 -1.45
CA ALA A 84 2.34 -17.22 -0.73
C ALA A 84 1.92 -18.69 -0.69
N ALA A 85 0.63 -18.97 -0.47
CA ALA A 85 0.08 -20.33 -0.41
C ALA A 85 0.27 -21.14 -1.69
N VAL A 86 0.34 -20.47 -2.86
CA VAL A 86 0.60 -21.13 -4.16
C VAL A 86 2.06 -21.04 -4.60
N GLY A 87 2.96 -20.57 -3.74
CA GLY A 87 4.39 -20.47 -4.03
C GLY A 87 4.76 -19.33 -5.01
N SER A 88 3.99 -18.24 -5.03
CA SER A 88 4.39 -17.04 -5.79
C SER A 88 5.72 -16.49 -5.26
N PRO A 89 6.68 -16.14 -6.15
CA PRO A 89 7.91 -15.45 -5.76
C PRO A 89 7.65 -14.17 -4.97
N LEU A 90 6.63 -13.39 -5.36
CA LEU A 90 6.25 -12.16 -4.67
C LEU A 90 5.67 -12.43 -3.28
N GLY A 91 4.78 -13.42 -3.16
CA GLY A 91 4.19 -13.82 -1.88
C GLY A 91 5.26 -14.33 -0.90
N ALA A 92 6.17 -15.17 -1.37
CA ALA A 92 7.29 -15.69 -0.58
C ALA A 92 8.25 -14.57 -0.15
N TRP A 93 8.63 -13.68 -1.07
CA TRP A 93 9.49 -12.54 -0.77
C TRP A 93 8.90 -11.64 0.32
N ALA A 94 7.64 -11.23 0.17
CA ALA A 94 6.99 -10.35 1.15
C ALA A 94 6.91 -11.01 2.55
N GLY A 95 6.57 -12.30 2.62
CA GLY A 95 6.50 -13.04 3.89
C GLY A 95 7.85 -13.23 4.59
N ALA A 96 8.96 -13.15 3.85
CA ALA A 96 10.31 -13.27 4.38
C ALA A 96 10.86 -11.95 4.94
N LEU A 97 10.25 -10.80 4.60
CA LEU A 97 10.76 -9.49 5.03
C LEU A 97 10.74 -9.32 6.54
N ARG A 98 11.85 -8.83 7.08
CA ARG A 98 12.01 -8.39 8.47
C ARG A 98 12.66 -7.01 8.47
N ILE A 99 11.85 -5.97 8.56
CA ILE A 99 12.29 -4.57 8.44
C ILE A 99 11.85 -3.82 9.68
N ALA A 100 12.81 -3.13 10.33
CA ALA A 100 12.57 -2.36 11.56
C ALA A 100 11.83 -3.16 12.66
N GLY A 101 12.13 -4.46 12.79
CA GLY A 101 11.48 -5.35 13.77
C GLY A 101 10.08 -5.85 13.37
N HIS A 102 9.60 -5.53 12.16
CA HIS A 102 8.28 -5.92 11.67
C HIS A 102 8.35 -7.03 10.61
N ALA A 103 7.37 -7.94 10.65
CA ALA A 103 7.33 -9.19 9.86
C ALA A 103 6.03 -9.36 9.05
N ASP A 104 5.13 -8.39 9.13
CA ASP A 104 3.79 -8.34 8.54
C ASP A 104 3.75 -7.52 7.23
N TRP A 105 4.86 -7.51 6.50
CA TRP A 105 4.97 -6.87 5.19
C TRP A 105 4.22 -7.67 4.12
N VAL A 106 3.52 -6.96 3.23
CA VAL A 106 2.69 -7.55 2.18
C VAL A 106 2.90 -6.83 0.85
N VAL A 107 2.53 -7.50 -0.24
CA VAL A 107 2.49 -6.89 -1.58
C VAL A 107 1.21 -6.04 -1.68
N PRO A 108 1.30 -4.75 -2.03
CA PRO A 108 0.13 -3.87 -2.06
C PRO A 108 -0.91 -4.35 -3.07
N ALA A 109 -2.19 -4.41 -2.69
CA ALA A 109 -3.29 -4.58 -3.62
C ALA A 109 -3.42 -3.35 -4.54
N ARG A 110 -4.17 -3.47 -5.65
CA ARG A 110 -4.24 -2.44 -6.69
C ARG A 110 -4.54 -1.04 -6.15
N ASP A 111 -5.52 -0.91 -5.27
CA ASP A 111 -5.92 0.38 -4.72
C ASP A 111 -4.92 0.90 -3.68
N VAL A 112 -4.21 0.01 -2.99
CA VAL A 112 -3.12 0.43 -2.09
C VAL A 112 -1.95 0.96 -2.92
N LEU A 113 -1.64 0.31 -4.04
CA LEU A 113 -0.60 0.74 -4.97
C LEU A 113 -0.94 2.05 -5.69
N GLU A 114 -2.20 2.25 -6.05
CA GLU A 114 -2.70 3.51 -6.61
C GLU A 114 -2.37 4.70 -5.70
N LEU A 115 -2.49 4.54 -4.37
CA LEU A 115 -2.13 5.59 -3.42
C LEU A 115 -0.63 5.93 -3.41
N ALA A 116 0.25 5.00 -3.79
CA ALA A 116 1.65 5.36 -4.00
C ALA A 116 1.80 6.32 -5.17
N TYR A 117 1.17 6.07 -6.31
CA TYR A 117 1.22 7.02 -7.43
C TYR A 117 0.56 8.35 -7.06
N ARG A 118 -0.64 8.30 -6.48
CA ARG A 118 -1.42 9.48 -6.08
C ARG A 118 -0.66 10.42 -5.15
N HIS A 119 0.06 9.87 -4.17
CA HIS A 119 0.72 10.67 -3.14
C HIS A 119 2.22 10.90 -3.41
N PHE A 120 2.85 10.00 -4.16
CA PHE A 120 4.30 9.96 -4.38
C PHE A 120 4.69 9.95 -5.86
N LYS A 121 3.85 10.55 -6.72
CA LYS A 121 4.14 10.68 -8.15
C LYS A 121 5.57 11.21 -8.37
N PRO A 122 6.44 10.44 -9.06
CA PRO A 122 7.84 10.79 -9.22
C PRO A 122 8.10 11.69 -10.43
N THR A 123 7.09 11.98 -11.25
CA THR A 123 7.25 12.74 -12.50
C THR A 123 6.50 14.07 -12.51
N ARG A 124 6.93 14.99 -13.40
CA ARG A 124 6.16 16.19 -13.76
C ARG A 124 5.31 16.01 -15.02
N THR A 125 5.38 14.84 -15.64
CA THR A 125 4.64 14.47 -16.86
C THR A 125 3.13 14.50 -16.60
N ASP A 126 2.33 14.77 -17.62
CA ASP A 126 0.88 14.68 -17.51
C ASP A 126 0.44 13.26 -17.18
N ASN A 127 -0.64 13.14 -16.40
CA ASN A 127 -1.20 11.83 -16.12
C ASN A 127 -1.91 11.27 -17.34
N PHE A 128 -1.86 9.95 -17.47
CA PHE A 128 -2.80 9.18 -18.27
C PHE A 128 -4.18 9.31 -17.63
N ALA A 129 -5.06 10.09 -18.26
CA ALA A 129 -6.35 10.49 -17.71
C ALA A 129 -7.47 10.06 -18.67
N ASP A 130 -7.72 8.76 -18.70
CA ASP A 130 -8.75 8.11 -19.53
C ASP A 130 -10.17 8.21 -18.93
N GLY A 131 -10.28 8.78 -17.73
CA GLY A 131 -11.53 8.94 -16.98
C GLY A 131 -11.85 7.77 -16.04
N ILE A 132 -10.99 6.75 -15.96
CA ILE A 132 -11.19 5.57 -15.12
C ILE A 132 -9.98 5.35 -14.20
N ASP A 133 -8.77 5.45 -14.73
CA ASP A 133 -7.53 5.23 -13.98
C ASP A 133 -7.42 6.16 -12.78
N GLY A 134 -6.97 5.60 -11.66
CA GLY A 134 -6.93 6.28 -10.38
C GLY A 134 -8.23 6.18 -9.57
N THR A 135 -9.36 5.73 -10.14
CA THR A 135 -10.57 5.51 -9.35
C THR A 135 -10.30 4.50 -8.24
N ASN A 136 -10.47 4.92 -6.98
CA ASN A 136 -10.07 4.16 -5.80
C ASN A 136 -11.14 4.28 -4.71
N GLY A 137 -12.09 3.35 -4.71
CA GLY A 137 -13.17 3.31 -3.72
C GLY A 137 -12.73 2.84 -2.33
N THR A 138 -11.55 2.22 -2.20
CA THR A 138 -11.04 1.74 -0.91
C THR A 138 -10.24 2.81 -0.17
N SER A 139 -9.66 3.80 -0.86
CA SER A 139 -8.96 4.92 -0.23
C SER A 139 -9.85 5.74 0.72
N VAL A 140 -9.23 6.36 1.73
CA VAL A 140 -9.92 7.23 2.70
C VAL A 140 -9.21 8.59 2.82
N PRO A 141 -9.78 9.67 2.26
CA PRO A 141 -11.07 9.74 1.53
C PRO A 141 -11.04 8.97 0.19
N GLY A 142 -12.23 8.62 -0.31
CA GLY A 142 -12.38 7.92 -1.58
C GLY A 142 -11.84 8.73 -2.76
N GLY A 143 -11.16 8.04 -3.68
CA GLY A 143 -10.43 8.63 -4.77
C GLY A 143 -11.17 8.56 -6.10
N GLY A 144 -11.31 9.70 -6.76
CA GLY A 144 -11.75 9.74 -8.17
C GLY A 144 -10.63 9.41 -9.15
N ALA A 145 -11.01 9.28 -10.43
CA ALA A 145 -10.07 9.12 -11.54
C ALA A 145 -9.07 10.28 -11.62
N TYR A 146 -7.90 10.01 -12.19
CA TYR A 146 -6.89 10.99 -12.47
C TYR A 146 -7.38 12.02 -13.48
N ALA A 147 -6.88 13.25 -13.32
CA ALA A 147 -6.96 14.29 -14.34
C ALA A 147 -5.56 14.51 -14.93
N ARG A 148 -5.47 15.12 -16.11
CA ARG A 148 -4.17 15.39 -16.76
C ARG A 148 -3.13 16.05 -15.84
N LYS A 149 -3.58 16.88 -14.89
CA LYS A 149 -2.75 17.59 -13.91
C LYS A 149 -2.94 17.15 -12.45
N PHE A 150 -3.67 16.06 -12.20
CA PHE A 150 -3.85 15.48 -10.86
C PHE A 150 -3.79 13.94 -10.90
N PRO A 151 -2.90 13.29 -10.11
CA PRO A 151 -1.99 13.87 -9.12
C PRO A 151 -0.86 14.72 -9.72
N GLN A 152 -0.33 15.64 -8.91
CA GLN A 152 0.89 16.40 -9.22
C GLN A 152 2.11 15.66 -8.66
N VAL A 153 3.31 16.07 -9.08
CA VAL A 153 4.57 15.59 -8.48
C VAL A 153 4.52 15.75 -6.97
N THR A 154 5.04 14.77 -6.24
CA THR A 154 4.98 14.78 -4.78
C THR A 154 5.75 15.95 -4.17
N GLN A 155 5.22 16.45 -3.05
CA GLN A 155 5.89 17.43 -2.19
C GLN A 155 6.63 16.76 -1.03
N ALA A 156 6.49 15.44 -0.84
CA ALA A 156 7.21 14.70 0.18
C ALA A 156 8.68 14.58 -0.23
N ALA A 157 9.57 15.31 0.46
CA ALA A 157 10.96 15.47 0.04
C ALA A 157 11.72 14.16 -0.21
N ALA A 158 11.52 13.13 0.62
CA ALA A 158 12.18 11.83 0.43
C ALA A 158 11.70 11.08 -0.84
N PHE A 159 10.46 11.32 -1.26
CA PHE A 159 9.83 10.70 -2.43
C PHE A 159 9.89 11.56 -3.69
N ALA A 160 10.37 12.81 -3.57
CA ALA A 160 10.55 13.71 -4.69
C ALA A 160 11.50 13.10 -5.76
N PRO A 161 11.44 13.52 -7.03
CA PRO A 161 12.26 12.95 -8.09
C PRO A 161 13.75 12.92 -7.72
N GLY A 162 14.38 11.74 -7.82
CA GLY A 162 15.78 11.50 -7.41
C GLY A 162 16.01 11.34 -5.90
N GLY A 163 14.96 11.45 -5.08
CA GLY A 163 15.01 11.22 -3.63
C GLY A 163 15.24 9.75 -3.26
N PRO A 164 15.72 9.48 -2.03
CA PRO A 164 16.07 8.12 -1.58
C PRO A 164 14.86 7.16 -1.55
N GLU A 165 13.65 7.70 -1.40
CA GLU A 165 12.40 6.95 -1.35
C GLU A 165 11.56 7.14 -2.61
N ALA A 166 12.05 7.84 -3.63
CA ALA A 166 11.32 8.00 -4.88
C ALA A 166 10.95 6.65 -5.50
N PHE A 167 9.73 6.54 -6.00
CA PHE A 167 9.35 5.43 -6.87
C PHE A 167 10.08 5.59 -8.21
N GLU A 168 10.44 4.47 -8.83
CA GLU A 168 11.03 4.47 -10.15
C GLU A 168 10.00 4.89 -11.20
N GLU A 169 10.46 5.62 -12.22
CA GLU A 169 9.68 5.97 -13.42
C GLU A 169 9.54 4.71 -14.30
N THR A 170 8.69 3.78 -13.84
CA THR A 170 8.34 2.54 -14.53
C THR A 170 7.07 1.93 -13.92
N TRP A 171 6.75 0.68 -14.25
CA TRP A 171 5.58 0.00 -13.72
C TRP A 171 5.88 -0.87 -12.50
N TYR A 172 4.93 -0.90 -11.57
CA TYR A 172 4.96 -1.70 -10.36
C TYR A 172 3.82 -2.72 -10.34
N TRP A 173 4.07 -3.92 -9.81
CA TRP A 173 3.07 -4.94 -9.56
C TRP A 173 2.24 -4.62 -8.33
N SER A 174 0.93 -4.89 -8.42
CA SER A 174 0.08 -5.11 -7.26
C SER A 174 -0.05 -6.61 -6.97
N SER A 175 -0.60 -6.96 -5.80
CA SER A 175 -1.00 -8.33 -5.47
C SER A 175 -2.33 -8.76 -6.10
N THR A 176 -3.03 -7.85 -6.79
CA THR A 176 -4.35 -8.12 -7.34
C THR A 176 -4.24 -8.83 -8.69
N GLN A 177 -4.91 -9.96 -8.78
CA GLN A 177 -5.10 -10.72 -10.02
C GLN A 177 -6.18 -10.08 -10.89
N TYR A 178 -5.93 -10.06 -12.21
CA TYR A 178 -6.95 -9.71 -13.20
C TYR A 178 -7.52 -10.97 -13.87
N ALA A 179 -6.64 -11.83 -14.37
CA ALA A 179 -7.00 -13.07 -15.07
C ALA A 179 -5.96 -14.17 -14.80
N GLU A 180 -6.13 -15.35 -15.39
CA GLU A 180 -5.18 -16.46 -15.23
C GLU A 180 -3.75 -16.06 -15.66
N ALA A 181 -3.61 -15.37 -16.79
CA ALA A 181 -2.33 -14.93 -17.32
C ALA A 181 -1.92 -13.49 -16.93
N HIS A 182 -2.83 -12.69 -16.38
CA HIS A 182 -2.65 -11.25 -16.18
C HIS A 182 -2.88 -10.82 -14.72
N ALA A 183 -2.08 -9.87 -14.24
CA ALA A 183 -2.23 -9.23 -12.94
C ALA A 183 -2.24 -7.71 -13.09
N LYS A 184 -2.75 -7.02 -12.06
CA LYS A 184 -2.86 -5.57 -12.08
C LYS A 184 -1.54 -4.91 -11.72
N GLY A 185 -1.14 -3.92 -12.50
CA GLY A 185 0.02 -3.06 -12.27
C GLY A 185 -0.34 -1.58 -12.30
N GLN A 186 0.61 -0.75 -11.91
CA GLN A 186 0.51 0.71 -11.93
C GLN A 186 1.78 1.27 -12.56
N GLY A 187 1.65 2.02 -13.65
CA GLY A 187 2.72 2.81 -14.25
C GLY A 187 2.97 4.07 -13.42
N PHE A 188 4.23 4.37 -13.12
CA PHE A 188 4.65 5.55 -12.37
C PHE A 188 5.18 6.69 -13.27
N ASP A 189 5.23 6.46 -14.58
CA ASP A 189 5.55 7.50 -15.57
C ASP A 189 4.39 8.50 -15.67
N THR A 190 3.18 7.96 -15.90
CA THR A 190 1.96 8.70 -16.21
C THR A 190 0.76 8.27 -15.38
N GLY A 191 0.85 7.24 -14.53
CA GLY A 191 -0.28 6.80 -13.72
C GLY A 191 -1.21 5.82 -14.41
N GLU A 192 -0.86 5.30 -15.59
CA GLU A 192 -1.65 4.27 -16.26
C GLU A 192 -1.82 3.01 -15.38
N GLN A 193 -3.04 2.50 -15.23
CA GLN A 193 -3.30 1.21 -14.59
C GLN A 193 -3.31 0.10 -15.64
N LEU A 194 -2.56 -0.96 -15.37
CA LEU A 194 -2.18 -1.94 -16.37
C LEU A 194 -2.70 -3.34 -16.01
N ASP A 195 -3.03 -4.14 -17.01
CA ASP A 195 -3.26 -5.57 -16.88
C ASP A 195 -2.15 -6.33 -17.63
N CYS A 196 -1.05 -6.62 -16.94
CA CYS A 196 0.17 -7.15 -17.55
C CYS A 196 0.34 -8.67 -17.35
N GLY A 197 1.10 -9.30 -18.24
CA GLY A 197 1.42 -10.73 -18.15
C GLY A 197 2.23 -11.09 -16.90
N LYS A 198 1.72 -12.02 -16.08
CA LYS A 198 2.29 -12.36 -14.75
C LYS A 198 3.74 -12.83 -14.76
N LYS A 199 4.22 -13.36 -15.89
CA LYS A 199 5.57 -13.90 -16.06
C LYS A 199 6.65 -12.82 -16.16
N TYR A 200 6.29 -11.57 -16.45
CA TYR A 200 7.27 -10.50 -16.61
C TYR A 200 7.70 -9.96 -15.24
N PRO A 201 9.02 -9.82 -15.00
CA PRO A 201 9.51 -9.19 -13.79
C PRO A 201 9.10 -7.72 -13.73
N GLY A 202 8.47 -7.31 -12.63
CA GLY A 202 8.05 -5.94 -12.36
C GLY A 202 8.47 -5.51 -10.96
N LEU A 203 8.55 -4.20 -10.72
CA LEU A 203 8.93 -3.69 -9.40
C LEU A 203 7.79 -3.89 -8.40
N VAL A 204 8.14 -4.09 -7.13
CA VAL A 204 7.19 -4.09 -6.01
C VAL A 204 7.86 -3.41 -4.84
N ARG A 205 7.13 -2.49 -4.20
CA ARG A 205 7.48 -2.00 -2.86
C ARG A 205 6.49 -2.55 -1.84
N ALA A 206 6.99 -3.24 -0.83
CA ALA A 206 6.15 -3.83 0.20
C ALA A 206 5.47 -2.75 1.05
N VAL A 207 4.32 -3.09 1.60
CA VAL A 207 3.57 -2.24 2.53
C VAL A 207 3.22 -2.99 3.80
N ARG A 208 3.00 -2.26 4.89
CA ARG A 208 2.22 -2.74 6.03
C ARG A 208 0.91 -1.99 6.11
N LEU A 209 -0.14 -2.69 6.52
CA LEU A 209 -1.44 -2.12 6.80
C LEU A 209 -1.65 -2.10 8.32
N VAL A 210 -1.58 -0.91 8.91
CA VAL A 210 -1.62 -0.70 10.36
C VAL A 210 -3.01 -0.24 10.74
N ARG A 211 -3.69 -0.97 11.63
CA ARG A 211 -5.00 -0.54 12.13
C ARG A 211 -4.82 0.73 12.95
N LEU A 212 -5.53 1.79 12.57
CA LEU A 212 -5.67 2.96 13.42
C LEU A 212 -6.78 2.62 14.42
N ASN A 213 -6.46 2.63 15.71
CA ASN A 213 -7.44 2.32 16.75
C ASN A 213 -8.55 3.39 16.75
N ARG A 214 -9.78 2.94 17.02
CA ARG A 214 -10.91 3.83 17.34
C ARG A 214 -10.69 4.45 18.71
#